data_AF-A0A8H8U4S1-F1
#
_entry.id   AF-A0A8H8U4S1-F1
#
_cell.length_a   1.000
_cell.length_b   1.000
_cell.length_c   1.000
_cell.angle_alpha   90.00
_cell.angle_beta   90.00
_cell.angle_gamma   90.00
#
_symmetry.space_group_name_H-M   'P 1'
#
loop_
_entity.id
_entity.type
_entity.pdbx_description
1 polymer ?
#
loop_
_entity_poly.entity_id
_entity_poly.type
_entity_poly.pdbx_seq_one_letter_code
_entity_poly.pdbx_strand_id
1 'polypeptide(L)'
;TVEARVVYTAAETGDGVRVLGIEYQVQLVGDEVEETVVNVTNHSYFNLTGNPTIEGTEVSLCTNSYLPVDDGGIPTGNPTAYKGVEANKTFTLGVEEPDIDDCFIVDPSAASSIPLDTRKSPLTKLVTAYHPQTKIHLEVWSTEPAFQFYTGKYIDVPAVEGQAARGKRSGFCVEPSRYVNAVNVPEWKAQVVLKKGEVYGSRVVYKGWSDE
;
A
#
# COMPACT_ATOMS: atom_id res chain seq x y z
N THR A 1 -25.69 7.01 4.21
CA THR A 1 -24.95 6.44 3.04
C THR A 1 -23.53 7.01 2.97
N VAL A 2 -22.59 6.40 2.23
CA VAL A 2 -21.25 7.00 1.96
C VAL A 2 -21.16 7.50 0.52
N GLU A 3 -20.55 8.66 0.32
CA GLU A 3 -20.05 9.08 -1.00
C GLU A 3 -18.53 8.92 -1.01
N ALA A 4 -18.02 8.10 -1.94
CA ALA A 4 -16.60 7.93 -2.19
C ALA A 4 -16.21 8.55 -3.53
N ARG A 5 -15.18 9.39 -3.53
CA ARG A 5 -14.58 10.00 -4.71
C ARG A 5 -13.14 9.52 -4.82
N VAL A 6 -12.78 9.04 -6.01
CA VAL A 6 -11.41 8.63 -6.35
C VAL A 6 -10.98 9.42 -7.57
N VAL A 7 -9.91 10.20 -7.43
CA VAL A 7 -9.37 11.03 -8.51
C VAL A 7 -8.02 10.48 -8.93
N TYR A 8 -7.89 10.18 -10.21
CA TYR A 8 -6.63 9.78 -10.83
C TYR A 8 -6.05 10.95 -11.63
N THR A 9 -4.79 11.29 -11.37
CA THR A 9 -4.05 12.32 -12.11
C THR A 9 -2.79 11.71 -12.69
N ALA A 10 -2.70 11.67 -14.02
CA ALA A 10 -1.51 11.20 -14.72
C ALA A 10 -0.69 12.40 -15.23
N ALA A 11 0.63 12.33 -15.09
CA ALA A 11 1.57 13.31 -15.61
C ALA A 11 2.88 12.65 -16.06
N GLU A 12 3.64 13.33 -16.90
CA GLU A 12 5.01 12.98 -17.26
C GLU A 12 5.89 14.21 -17.00
N THR A 13 7.02 13.99 -16.33
CA THR A 13 8.00 15.05 -16.04
C THR A 13 8.97 15.22 -17.20
N GLY A 14 9.68 16.36 -17.24
CA GLY A 14 10.63 16.65 -18.33
C GLY A 14 11.83 15.70 -18.43
N ASP A 15 12.08 14.91 -17.38
CA ASP A 15 13.10 13.86 -17.28
C ASP A 15 12.52 12.44 -17.51
N GLY A 16 11.30 12.31 -18.03
CA GLY A 16 10.72 11.03 -18.44
C GLY A 16 10.09 10.19 -17.32
N VAL A 17 9.97 10.75 -16.10
CA VAL A 17 9.25 10.08 -15.01
C VAL A 17 7.75 10.21 -15.20
N ARG A 18 7.07 9.07 -15.27
CA ARG A 18 5.61 9.00 -15.29
C ARG A 18 5.09 8.96 -13.87
N VAL A 19 4.08 9.78 -13.60
CA VAL A 19 3.48 9.94 -12.28
C VAL A 19 1.99 9.64 -12.37
N LEU A 20 1.51 8.73 -11.53
CA LEU A 20 0.08 8.50 -11.28
C LEU A 20 -0.23 8.89 -9.83
N GLY A 21 -0.92 10.01 -9.65
CA GLY A 21 -1.50 10.40 -8.37
C GLY A 21 -2.90 9.82 -8.22
N ILE A 22 -3.21 9.32 -7.03
CA ILE A 22 -4.53 8.84 -6.63
C ILE A 22 -4.92 9.59 -5.35
N GLU A 23 -6.06 10.28 -5.36
CA GLU A 23 -6.62 10.91 -4.17
C GLU A 23 -7.97 10.30 -3.84
N TYR A 24 -8.13 9.90 -2.59
CA TYR A 24 -9.38 9.37 -2.04
C TYR A 24 -10.04 10.41 -1.16
N GLN A 25 -11.35 10.53 -1.29
CA GLN A 25 -12.19 11.27 -0.36
C GLN A 25 -13.46 10.46 -0.07
N VAL A 26 -13.77 10.26 1.20
CA VAL A 26 -15.00 9.59 1.64
C VAL A 26 -15.70 10.44 2.69
N GLN A 27 -17.00 10.61 2.54
CA GLN A 27 -17.84 11.34 3.48
C GLN A 27 -19.20 10.65 3.63
N LEU A 28 -19.85 10.84 4.78
CA LEU A 28 -21.25 10.44 4.96
C LEU A 28 -22.17 11.39 4.20
N VAL A 29 -23.18 10.82 3.53
CA VAL A 29 -24.26 11.53 2.87
C VAL A 29 -25.60 11.00 3.35
N GLY A 30 -26.58 11.90 3.54
CA GLY A 30 -27.85 11.59 4.18
C GLY A 30 -27.78 11.63 5.70
N ASP A 31 -28.87 11.19 6.34
CA ASP A 31 -29.09 11.30 7.79
C ASP A 31 -29.37 9.93 8.44
N GLU A 32 -29.15 8.82 7.74
CA GLU A 32 -29.54 7.49 8.23
C GLU A 32 -28.54 6.88 9.24
N VAL A 33 -27.30 7.37 9.23
CA VAL A 33 -26.20 6.90 10.08
C VAL A 33 -25.33 8.06 10.55
N GLU A 34 -24.84 7.99 11.77
CA GLU A 34 -24.00 9.06 12.37
C GLU A 34 -22.50 8.78 12.24
N GLU A 35 -22.10 7.52 12.09
CA GLU A 35 -20.70 7.11 11.91
C GLU A 35 -20.56 5.80 11.13
N THR A 36 -19.39 5.59 10.53
CA THR A 36 -18.99 4.34 9.88
C THR A 36 -17.48 4.12 9.96
N VAL A 37 -17.01 2.94 9.56
CA VAL A 37 -15.58 2.63 9.45
C VAL A 37 -15.17 2.74 7.99
N VAL A 38 -14.04 3.39 7.74
CA VAL A 38 -13.47 3.56 6.40
C VAL A 38 -11.96 3.38 6.41
N ASN A 39 -11.49 2.60 5.44
CA ASN A 39 -10.08 2.44 5.09
C ASN A 39 -10.06 2.01 3.62
N VAL A 40 -9.53 2.85 2.73
CA VAL A 40 -9.53 2.59 1.29
C VAL A 40 -8.12 2.61 0.75
N THR A 41 -7.86 1.76 -0.24
CA THR A 41 -6.55 1.63 -0.86
C THR A 41 -6.69 1.26 -2.34
N ASN A 42 -5.56 1.18 -3.06
CA ASN A 42 -5.51 0.59 -4.39
C ASN A 42 -4.77 -0.74 -4.34
N HIS A 43 -5.41 -1.79 -4.86
CA HIS A 43 -4.88 -3.15 -4.82
C HIS A 43 -4.21 -3.56 -6.15
N SER A 44 -3.38 -2.67 -6.71
CA SER A 44 -2.63 -2.97 -7.93
C SER A 44 -1.54 -4.01 -7.67
N TYR A 45 -1.42 -4.98 -8.57
CA TYR A 45 -0.30 -5.91 -8.64
C TYR A 45 0.72 -5.40 -9.65
N PHE A 46 1.93 -5.11 -9.18
CA PHE A 46 3.05 -4.66 -10.02
C PHE A 46 3.92 -5.84 -10.43
N ASN A 47 4.36 -5.81 -11.69
CA ASN A 47 5.37 -6.70 -12.24
C ASN A 47 6.29 -5.87 -13.17
N LEU A 48 7.54 -5.72 -12.76
CA LEU A 48 8.54 -4.91 -13.46
C LEU A 48 9.38 -5.75 -14.43
N THR A 49 9.17 -7.07 -14.46
CA THR A 49 10.11 -8.03 -15.06
C THR A 49 9.79 -8.31 -16.52
N GLY A 50 8.52 -8.14 -16.92
CA GLY A 50 8.02 -8.61 -18.21
C GLY A 50 7.89 -10.13 -18.30
N ASN A 51 8.22 -10.85 -17.23
CA ASN A 51 8.15 -12.30 -17.10
C ASN A 51 6.90 -12.73 -16.30
N PRO A 52 6.56 -14.02 -16.27
CA PRO A 52 5.41 -14.52 -15.50
C PRO A 52 5.48 -14.29 -13.98
N THR A 53 6.66 -13.97 -13.42
CA THR A 53 6.88 -13.76 -11.98
C THR A 53 7.65 -12.46 -11.70
N ILE A 54 7.61 -12.02 -10.45
CA ILE A 54 8.36 -10.86 -9.92
C ILE A 54 9.81 -11.17 -9.56
N GLU A 55 10.31 -12.36 -9.90
CA GLU A 55 11.65 -12.80 -9.56
C GLU A 55 12.72 -11.82 -10.06
N GLY A 56 13.72 -11.54 -9.22
CA GLY A 56 14.80 -10.62 -9.54
C GLY A 56 14.46 -9.14 -9.31
N THR A 57 13.22 -8.82 -8.93
CA THR A 57 12.85 -7.44 -8.55
C THR A 57 13.55 -7.07 -7.24
N GLU A 58 14.33 -6.00 -7.26
CA GLU A 58 14.97 -5.40 -6.11
C GLU A 58 14.01 -4.42 -5.44
N VAL A 59 13.79 -4.56 -4.13
CA VAL A 59 12.81 -3.78 -3.36
C VAL A 59 13.46 -3.21 -2.10
N SER A 60 13.06 -2.00 -1.70
CA SER A 60 13.35 -1.45 -0.38
C SER A 60 12.08 -0.84 0.22
N LEU A 61 11.88 -1.04 1.53
CA LEU A 61 10.76 -0.48 2.30
C LEU A 61 11.28 0.63 3.22
N CYS A 62 10.49 1.68 3.45
CA CYS A 62 10.90 2.82 4.29
C CYS A 62 11.03 2.49 5.78
N THR A 63 10.47 1.36 6.21
CA THR A 63 10.36 0.90 7.59
C THR A 63 10.50 -0.63 7.61
N ASN A 64 10.92 -1.17 8.75
CA ASN A 64 10.75 -2.58 9.07
C ASN A 64 9.84 -2.81 10.28
N SER A 65 9.17 -1.76 10.78
CA SER A 65 8.14 -1.90 11.79
C SER A 65 6.89 -2.47 11.13
N TYR A 66 6.35 -3.58 11.64
CA TYR A 66 5.16 -4.22 11.11
C TYR A 66 4.22 -4.64 12.23
N LEU A 67 2.95 -4.89 11.91
CA LEU A 67 1.95 -5.47 12.80
C LEU A 67 2.01 -7.01 12.75
N PRO A 68 2.52 -7.70 13.79
CA PRO A 68 2.51 -9.15 13.82
C PRO A 68 1.09 -9.68 13.92
N VAL A 69 0.73 -10.64 13.06
CA VAL A 69 -0.62 -11.20 13.00
C VAL A 69 -0.67 -12.65 13.51
N ASP A 70 -1.87 -13.08 13.93
CA ASP A 70 -2.18 -14.49 14.17
C ASP A 70 -2.51 -15.22 12.85
N ASP A 71 -2.84 -16.51 12.94
CA ASP A 71 -3.24 -17.33 11.79
C ASP A 71 -4.50 -16.82 11.07
N GLY A 72 -5.27 -15.93 11.71
CA GLY A 72 -6.43 -15.26 11.12
C GLY A 72 -6.11 -13.92 10.45
N GLY A 73 -4.84 -13.50 10.45
CA GLY A 73 -4.43 -12.19 9.92
C GLY A 73 -4.75 -11.01 10.84
N ILE A 74 -5.09 -11.27 12.11
CA ILE A 74 -5.41 -10.21 13.07
C ILE A 74 -4.16 -9.81 13.87
N PRO A 75 -3.85 -8.51 14.00
CA PRO A 75 -2.73 -8.05 14.81
C PRO A 75 -2.82 -8.54 16.26
N THR A 76 -1.72 -9.13 16.74
CA THR A 76 -1.60 -9.70 18.09
C THR A 76 -1.06 -8.72 19.12
N GLY A 77 -0.58 -7.54 18.68
CA GLY A 77 -0.01 -6.54 19.56
C GLY A 77 0.46 -5.29 18.83
N ASN A 78 1.30 -4.52 19.51
CA ASN A 78 1.91 -3.31 18.96
C ASN A 78 2.90 -3.63 17.83
N PRO A 79 3.23 -2.64 16.98
CA PRO A 79 4.23 -2.82 15.94
C PRO A 79 5.58 -3.29 16.50
N THR A 80 6.21 -4.25 15.82
CA THR A 80 7.55 -4.76 16.16
C THR A 80 8.45 -4.79 14.92
N ALA A 81 9.74 -5.08 15.09
CA ALA A 81 10.65 -5.17 13.94
C ALA A 81 10.48 -6.50 13.19
N TYR A 82 10.32 -6.42 11.86
CA TYR A 82 10.29 -7.56 10.96
C TYR A 82 11.71 -8.10 10.77
N LYS A 83 11.92 -9.41 11.00
CA LYS A 83 13.28 -10.00 11.04
C LYS A 83 13.93 -10.18 9.67
N GLY A 84 13.16 -10.18 8.57
CA GLY A 84 13.65 -10.41 7.21
C GLY A 84 13.86 -9.17 6.34
N VAL A 85 13.53 -7.98 6.87
CA VAL A 85 13.62 -6.71 6.14
C VAL A 85 14.26 -5.67 7.05
N GLU A 86 15.16 -4.88 6.51
CA GLU A 86 15.72 -3.72 7.17
C GLU A 86 15.24 -2.44 6.48
N ALA A 87 14.87 -1.43 7.26
CA ALA A 87 14.39 -0.17 6.72
C ALA A 87 15.44 0.47 5.79
N ASN A 88 15.01 0.88 4.60
CA ASN A 88 15.83 1.51 3.56
C ASN A 88 17.02 0.68 3.08
N LYS A 89 16.99 -0.65 3.27
CA LYS A 89 17.91 -1.58 2.61
C LYS A 89 17.21 -2.34 1.50
N THR A 90 17.93 -2.59 0.42
CA THR A 90 17.43 -3.35 -0.73
C THR A 90 17.50 -4.85 -0.44
N PHE A 91 16.44 -5.57 -0.80
CA PHE A 91 16.39 -7.02 -0.88
C PHE A 91 15.81 -7.46 -2.22
N THR A 92 16.09 -8.67 -2.65
CA THR A 92 15.61 -9.20 -3.94
C THR A 92 14.45 -10.15 -3.72
N LEU A 93 13.39 -9.99 -4.51
CA LEU A 93 12.29 -10.94 -4.57
C LEU A 93 12.74 -12.19 -5.34
N GLY A 94 12.82 -13.32 -4.65
CA GLY A 94 13.12 -14.61 -5.24
C GLY A 94 11.87 -15.37 -5.70
N VAL A 95 12.10 -16.62 -6.13
CA VAL A 95 11.06 -17.55 -6.58
C VAL A 95 10.07 -17.90 -5.45
N GLU A 96 10.56 -18.02 -4.21
CA GLU A 96 9.75 -18.40 -3.05
C GLU A 96 9.79 -17.33 -1.96
N GLU A 97 10.99 -16.84 -1.63
CA GLU A 97 11.24 -15.91 -0.54
C GLU A 97 11.76 -14.54 -1.03
N PRO A 98 11.56 -13.45 -0.29
CA PRO A 98 10.71 -13.40 0.90
C PRO A 98 9.22 -13.53 0.55
N ASP A 99 8.51 -14.29 1.37
CA ASP A 99 7.06 -14.43 1.37
C ASP A 99 6.47 -13.48 2.40
N ILE A 100 6.05 -12.30 1.94
CA ILE A 100 5.58 -11.21 2.80
C ILE A 100 4.12 -10.97 2.47
N ASP A 101 3.31 -10.90 3.52
CA ASP A 101 1.92 -10.46 3.48
C ASP A 101 1.62 -9.72 4.78
N ASP A 102 2.34 -8.61 4.98
CA ASP A 102 2.38 -7.90 6.26
C ASP A 102 2.09 -6.41 6.10
N CYS A 103 1.48 -5.85 7.15
CA CYS A 103 1.20 -4.42 7.27
C CYS A 103 2.36 -3.72 7.97
N PHE A 104 3.08 -2.88 7.23
CA PHE A 104 4.22 -2.10 7.70
C PHE A 104 3.78 -0.71 8.18
N ILE A 105 4.40 -0.22 9.25
CA ILE A 105 4.05 1.02 9.94
C ILE A 105 5.14 2.06 9.74
N VAL A 106 4.76 3.21 9.18
CA VAL A 106 5.69 4.30 8.83
C VAL A 106 6.28 4.94 10.08
N ASP A 107 5.41 5.29 11.05
CA ASP A 107 5.82 5.86 12.34
C ASP A 107 4.89 5.34 13.45
N PRO A 108 5.30 4.31 14.22
CA PRO A 108 4.51 3.78 15.32
C PRO A 108 4.17 4.80 16.41
N SER A 109 4.99 5.85 16.58
CA SER A 109 4.80 6.85 17.62
C SER A 109 3.62 7.80 17.34
N ALA A 110 3.19 7.89 16.08
CA ALA A 110 2.07 8.73 15.65
C ALA A 110 0.70 8.04 15.76
N ALA A 111 0.63 6.78 16.22
CA ALA A 111 -0.58 5.94 16.12
C ALA A 111 -1.88 6.59 16.64
N SER A 112 -1.81 7.37 17.72
CA SER A 112 -2.96 8.06 18.33
C SER A 112 -3.26 9.44 17.76
N SER A 113 -2.45 9.96 16.84
CA SER A 113 -2.56 11.32 16.29
C SER A 113 -2.75 11.36 14.78
N ILE A 114 -2.92 10.19 14.15
CA ILE A 114 -3.22 10.08 12.72
C ILE A 114 -4.59 10.72 12.43
N PRO A 115 -4.66 11.77 11.59
CA PRO A 115 -5.93 12.40 11.22
C PRO A 115 -6.72 11.52 10.24
N LEU A 116 -8.05 11.67 10.25
CA LEU A 116 -8.95 10.97 9.32
C LEU A 116 -8.72 11.39 7.85
N ASP A 117 -8.42 12.67 7.61
CA ASP A 117 -7.98 13.20 6.31
C ASP A 117 -6.46 13.42 6.31
N THR A 118 -5.70 12.51 5.69
CA THR A 118 -4.25 12.61 5.52
C THR A 118 -3.83 13.31 4.24
N ARG A 119 -4.73 13.80 3.39
CA ARG A 119 -4.33 14.38 2.08
C ARG A 119 -3.36 15.55 2.18
N LYS A 120 -3.32 16.22 3.34
CA LYS A 120 -2.39 17.32 3.67
C LYS A 120 -1.18 16.89 4.50
N SER A 121 -1.12 15.64 4.94
CA SER A 121 0.04 15.08 5.63
C SER A 121 1.25 14.98 4.69
N PRO A 122 2.48 14.88 5.22
CA PRO A 122 3.65 14.65 4.40
C PRO A 122 3.49 13.42 3.50
N LEU A 123 3.90 13.56 2.24
CA LEU A 123 3.97 12.44 1.31
C LEU A 123 5.28 11.69 1.54
N THR A 124 5.19 10.46 2.04
CA THR A 124 6.34 9.62 2.40
C THR A 124 6.58 8.57 1.32
N LYS A 125 7.83 8.35 0.91
CA LYS A 125 8.20 7.23 0.05
C LYS A 125 8.13 5.94 0.87
N LEU A 126 7.25 5.04 0.50
CA LEU A 126 7.01 3.79 1.22
C LEU A 126 7.87 2.66 0.65
N VAL A 127 7.89 2.54 -0.67
CA VAL A 127 8.55 1.46 -1.39
C VAL A 127 9.31 2.00 -2.59
N THR A 128 10.52 1.50 -2.81
CA THR A 128 11.21 1.56 -4.10
C THR A 128 11.31 0.14 -4.65
N ALA A 129 11.05 -0.04 -5.94
CA ALA A 129 11.28 -1.29 -6.65
C ALA A 129 12.03 -1.02 -7.96
N TYR A 130 12.94 -1.90 -8.32
CA TYR A 130 13.74 -1.85 -9.53
C TYR A 130 13.89 -3.25 -10.10
N HIS A 131 13.92 -3.39 -11.42
CA HIS A 131 14.26 -4.67 -12.03
C HIS A 131 15.47 -4.54 -12.96
N PRO A 132 16.58 -5.26 -12.69
CA PRO A 132 17.85 -5.03 -13.37
C PRO A 132 17.85 -5.41 -14.85
N GLN A 133 16.93 -6.27 -15.31
CA GLN A 133 16.88 -6.67 -16.73
C GLN A 133 16.10 -5.65 -17.58
N THR A 134 14.99 -5.14 -17.05
CA THR A 134 14.09 -4.21 -17.76
C THR A 134 14.44 -2.75 -17.49
N LYS A 135 15.28 -2.47 -16.49
CA LYS A 135 15.68 -1.13 -16.05
C LYS A 135 14.51 -0.26 -15.57
N ILE A 136 13.36 -0.86 -15.32
CA ILE A 136 12.18 -0.18 -14.82
C ILE A 136 12.36 0.07 -13.33
N HIS A 137 12.05 1.29 -12.93
CA HIS A 137 11.93 1.70 -11.54
C HIS A 137 10.47 2.00 -11.22
N LEU A 138 10.08 1.74 -9.97
CA LEU A 138 8.81 2.11 -9.37
C LEU A 138 9.07 2.70 -7.99
N GLU A 139 8.48 3.85 -7.70
CA GLU A 139 8.34 4.34 -6.33
C GLU A 139 6.86 4.41 -5.97
N VAL A 140 6.54 3.97 -4.75
CA VAL A 140 5.21 4.14 -4.15
C VAL A 140 5.33 5.11 -2.99
N TRP A 141 4.56 6.18 -3.07
CA TRP A 141 4.49 7.21 -2.05
C TRP A 141 3.08 7.32 -1.51
N SER A 142 2.92 7.69 -0.24
CA SER A 142 1.61 7.92 0.34
C SER A 142 1.62 8.88 1.52
N THR A 143 0.44 9.42 1.83
CA THR A 143 0.15 10.12 3.08
C THR A 143 -0.37 9.18 4.18
N GLU A 144 -0.65 7.92 3.84
CA GLU A 144 -1.12 6.92 4.78
C GLU A 144 -0.03 6.51 5.80
N PRO A 145 -0.43 6.16 7.03
CA PRO A 145 0.49 5.85 8.14
C PRO A 145 1.04 4.42 8.10
N ALA A 146 0.44 3.56 7.27
CA ALA A 146 0.82 2.17 7.11
C ALA A 146 0.70 1.76 5.63
N PHE A 147 1.22 0.58 5.31
CA PHE A 147 1.00 -0.04 4.02
C PHE A 147 1.13 -1.55 4.10
N GLN A 148 0.24 -2.28 3.41
CA GLN A 148 0.46 -3.70 3.15
C GLN A 148 1.56 -3.85 2.09
N PHE A 149 2.51 -4.75 2.33
CA PHE A 149 3.39 -5.25 1.28
C PHE A 149 3.14 -6.74 1.11
N TYR A 150 2.61 -7.12 -0.05
CA TYR A 150 2.23 -8.50 -0.35
C TYR A 150 2.96 -9.01 -1.60
N THR A 151 3.68 -10.12 -1.49
CA THR A 151 4.48 -10.68 -2.59
C THR A 151 3.74 -11.67 -3.49
N GLY A 152 2.41 -11.76 -3.39
CA GLY A 152 1.59 -12.43 -4.41
C GLY A 152 1.50 -13.96 -4.27
N LYS A 153 1.76 -14.53 -3.10
CA LYS A 153 1.78 -15.98 -2.88
C LYS A 153 0.53 -16.74 -3.35
N TYR A 154 -0.64 -16.17 -3.11
CA TYR A 154 -1.95 -16.77 -3.36
C TYR A 154 -2.57 -16.34 -4.70
N ILE A 155 -1.83 -15.67 -5.59
CA ILE A 155 -2.36 -15.33 -6.91
C ILE A 155 -2.62 -16.62 -7.70
N ASP A 156 -3.86 -16.82 -8.11
CA ASP A 156 -4.31 -17.92 -8.96
C ASP A 156 -5.42 -17.42 -9.90
N VAL A 157 -5.01 -16.68 -10.94
CA VAL A 157 -5.93 -16.07 -11.89
C VAL A 157 -5.86 -16.83 -13.22
N PRO A 158 -6.99 -17.39 -13.70
CA PRO A 158 -7.01 -18.11 -14.97
C PRO A 158 -6.76 -17.18 -16.15
N ALA A 159 -6.37 -17.75 -17.28
CA ALA A 159 -6.29 -16.99 -18.52
C ALA A 159 -7.66 -16.42 -18.90
N VAL A 160 -7.67 -15.19 -19.39
CA VAL A 160 -8.85 -14.51 -19.96
C VAL A 160 -8.49 -14.01 -21.35
N GLU A 161 -9.48 -13.63 -22.17
CA GLU A 161 -9.24 -13.27 -23.57
C GLU A 161 -8.14 -12.21 -23.73
N GLY A 162 -7.07 -12.57 -24.43
CA GLY A 162 -5.90 -11.71 -24.67
C GLY A 162 -4.91 -11.60 -23.50
N GLN A 163 -5.08 -12.35 -22.42
CA GLN A 163 -4.23 -12.30 -21.21
C GLN A 163 -3.89 -13.71 -20.72
N ALA A 164 -2.60 -13.98 -20.56
CA ALA A 164 -2.12 -15.24 -19.99
C ALA A 164 -2.60 -15.41 -18.53
N ALA A 165 -2.66 -16.67 -18.08
CA ALA A 165 -2.89 -16.99 -16.68
C ALA A 165 -1.78 -16.38 -15.80
N ARG A 166 -2.13 -16.00 -14.58
CA ARG A 166 -1.21 -15.41 -13.60
C ARG A 166 -1.22 -16.27 -12.36
N GLY A 167 -0.08 -16.89 -12.07
CA GLY A 167 0.08 -17.75 -10.90
C GLY A 167 0.73 -17.02 -9.73
N LYS A 168 1.12 -17.82 -8.73
CA LYS A 168 1.85 -17.38 -7.55
C LYS A 168 3.01 -16.45 -7.92
N ARG A 169 3.09 -15.30 -7.24
CA ARG A 169 4.14 -14.28 -7.36
C ARG A 169 4.25 -13.67 -8.77
N SER A 170 3.15 -13.65 -9.53
CA SER A 170 3.06 -12.93 -10.81
C SER A 170 2.98 -11.40 -10.67
N GLY A 171 2.76 -10.91 -9.45
CA GLY A 171 2.85 -9.50 -9.09
C GLY A 171 2.98 -9.31 -7.58
N PHE A 172 3.43 -8.14 -7.14
CA PHE A 172 3.39 -7.71 -5.73
C PHE A 172 2.47 -6.50 -5.54
N CYS A 173 1.92 -6.34 -4.34
CA CYS A 173 1.08 -5.19 -3.97
C CYS A 173 1.81 -4.28 -2.99
N VAL A 174 1.55 -2.99 -3.12
CA VAL A 174 1.81 -1.99 -2.08
C VAL A 174 0.49 -1.27 -1.86
N GLU A 175 -0.11 -1.47 -0.69
CA GLU A 175 -1.43 -0.93 -0.36
C GLU A 175 -1.30 0.05 0.79
N PRO A 176 -1.03 1.34 0.53
CA PRO A 176 -1.04 2.34 1.58
C PRO A 176 -2.41 2.38 2.25
N SER A 177 -2.43 2.31 3.58
CA SER A 177 -3.64 2.07 4.36
C SER A 177 -3.54 2.61 5.79
N ARG A 178 -4.65 2.51 6.50
CA ARG A 178 -4.70 2.53 7.97
C ARG A 178 -4.25 1.19 8.55
N TYR A 179 -4.07 1.16 9.87
CA TYR A 179 -3.61 -0.05 10.56
C TYR A 179 -4.65 -1.16 10.45
N VAL A 180 -4.19 -2.41 10.30
CA VAL A 180 -5.08 -3.57 10.31
C VAL A 180 -5.82 -3.61 11.66
N ASN A 181 -7.12 -3.92 11.62
CA ASN A 181 -7.98 -4.00 12.80
C ASN A 181 -8.11 -2.68 13.62
N ALA A 182 -7.77 -1.52 13.05
CA ALA A 182 -7.74 -0.24 13.76
C ALA A 182 -9.04 0.11 14.52
N VAL A 183 -10.22 -0.24 13.99
CA VAL A 183 -11.50 0.07 14.65
C VAL A 183 -11.64 -0.59 16.03
N ASN A 184 -11.00 -1.74 16.23
CA ASN A 184 -11.08 -2.54 17.46
C ASN A 184 -9.96 -2.22 18.45
N VAL A 185 -9.02 -1.34 18.09
CA VAL A 185 -7.91 -0.92 18.97
C VAL A 185 -8.14 0.54 19.37
N PRO A 186 -8.41 0.84 20.66
CA PRO A 186 -8.77 2.19 21.10
C PRO A 186 -7.80 3.29 20.65
N GLU A 187 -6.49 3.02 20.67
CA GLU A 187 -5.47 3.98 20.25
C GLU A 187 -5.50 4.28 18.75
N TRP A 188 -6.05 3.38 17.92
CA TRP A 188 -6.05 3.46 16.46
C TRP A 188 -7.42 3.80 15.89
N LYS A 189 -8.48 3.76 16.71
CA LYS A 189 -9.85 3.90 16.22
C LYS A 189 -10.10 5.23 15.48
N ALA A 190 -9.44 6.30 15.90
CA ALA A 190 -9.63 7.64 15.34
C ALA A 190 -9.19 7.78 13.87
N GLN A 191 -8.28 6.93 13.36
CA GLN A 191 -7.84 6.99 11.96
C GLN A 191 -8.82 6.34 10.96
N VAL A 192 -9.85 5.62 11.44
CA VAL A 192 -10.79 4.88 10.58
C VAL A 192 -12.27 5.16 10.85
N VAL A 193 -12.64 5.74 12.00
CA VAL A 193 -14.04 6.08 12.29
C VAL A 193 -14.39 7.43 11.69
N LEU A 194 -15.23 7.41 10.65
CA LEU A 194 -15.75 8.58 9.95
C LEU A 194 -17.12 8.95 10.52
N LYS A 195 -17.25 10.15 11.08
CA LYS A 195 -18.51 10.70 11.58
C LYS A 195 -19.12 11.70 10.62
N LYS A 196 -20.39 12.00 10.85
CA LYS A 196 -21.14 12.98 10.07
C LYS A 196 -20.47 14.36 10.11
N GLY A 197 -20.29 14.98 8.94
CA GLY A 197 -19.60 16.27 8.79
C GLY A 197 -18.07 16.16 8.71
N GLU A 198 -17.49 14.98 8.95
CA GLU A 198 -16.08 14.73 8.74
C GLU A 198 -15.81 14.23 7.32
N VAL A 199 -14.53 14.25 6.95
CA VAL A 199 -14.03 13.73 5.68
C VAL A 199 -12.88 12.78 5.99
N TYR A 200 -12.95 11.57 5.44
CA TYR A 200 -11.79 10.70 5.30
C TYR A 200 -11.10 11.03 3.99
N GLY A 201 -9.78 11.04 3.99
CA GLY A 201 -9.03 11.22 2.77
C GLY A 201 -7.61 10.73 2.88
N SER A 202 -7.06 10.33 1.74
CA SER A 202 -5.67 9.88 1.62
C SER A 202 -5.17 10.11 0.20
N ARG A 203 -3.84 10.11 0.02
CA ARG A 203 -3.21 10.29 -1.28
C ARG A 203 -2.12 9.25 -1.48
N VAL A 204 -2.14 8.60 -2.64
CA VAL A 204 -1.10 7.68 -3.13
C VAL A 204 -0.48 8.27 -4.38
N VAL A 205 0.83 8.09 -4.56
CA VAL A 205 1.51 8.46 -5.80
C VAL A 205 2.42 7.32 -6.23
N TYR A 206 2.20 6.84 -7.45
CA TYR A 206 3.14 5.96 -8.14
C TYR A 206 4.01 6.78 -9.07
N LYS A 207 5.32 6.56 -9.02
CA LYS A 207 6.27 7.09 -10.01
C LYS A 207 6.96 5.94 -10.69
N GLY A 208 7.07 5.98 -12.01
CA GLY A 208 7.82 4.98 -12.77
C GLY A 208 8.64 5.59 -13.89
N TRP A 209 9.82 5.04 -14.13
CA TRP A 209 10.72 5.45 -15.21
C TRP A 209 11.59 4.26 -15.63
N SER A 210 12.36 4.44 -16.70
CA SER A 210 13.36 3.48 -17.19
C SER A 210 14.71 4.19 -17.31
N ASP A 211 15.82 3.46 -17.15
CA ASP A 211 17.18 3.99 -17.38
C ASP A 211 17.58 3.99 -18.88
N GLU A 212 16.67 3.63 -19.78
CA GLU A 212 16.89 3.60 -21.25
C GLU A 212 16.66 4.96 -21.95
#